data_AF-A0A1J1ADH2-F1
#
_entry.id   AF-A0A1J1ADH2-F1
#
_cell.length_a   1.000
_cell.length_b   1.000
_cell.length_c   1.000
_cell.angle_alpha   90.00
_cell.angle_beta   90.00
_cell.angle_gamma   90.00
#
_symmetry.space_group_name_H-M   'P 1'
#
loop_
_entity.id
_entity.type
_entity.pdbx_description
1 polymer ?
#
loop_
_entity_poly.entity_id
_entity_poly.type
_entity_poly.pdbx_seq_one_letter_code
_entity_poly.pdbx_strand_id
1 'polypeptide(L)'
;MVVLEDDRAGVAMLPEGTIPEVAGESARAVAKRGIESTDPRERALGVAALNALDAPADVRPGLDPFRSLDPATERVAMVGLFAPVLYHLDAGHVDVFERDPDAMDLPEDLPADIEVAMHAPESASEIVPESQVLFVTGSTLVYGGLENYLDAARPDQTVVIVGASASFTPAPLFEAGVDLVGGASVADIDRLHTEIEAGRSEAQLHDVGLHKWAVLDPQATDLPGLQLE
;
A
#
# COMPACT_ATOMS: atom_id res chain seq x y z
N MET A 1 -6.28 -8.09 -11.46
CA MET A 1 -7.61 -7.51 -11.20
C MET A 1 -8.62 -8.65 -11.10
N VAL A 2 -9.59 -8.55 -10.20
CA VAL A 2 -10.76 -9.44 -10.11
C VAL A 2 -12.00 -8.59 -10.31
N VAL A 3 -12.91 -9.04 -11.17
CA VAL A 3 -14.17 -8.37 -11.49
C VAL A 3 -15.32 -9.29 -11.09
N LEU A 4 -16.30 -8.74 -10.38
CA LEU A 4 -17.52 -9.42 -9.96
C LEU A 4 -18.61 -9.29 -11.03
N GLU A 5 -19.62 -10.16 -10.98
CA GLU A 5 -20.76 -10.11 -11.93
C GLU A 5 -21.60 -8.82 -11.85
N ASP A 6 -21.47 -8.06 -10.75
CA ASP A 6 -22.16 -6.78 -10.52
C ASP A 6 -21.29 -5.56 -10.85
N ASP A 7 -20.27 -5.73 -11.68
CA ASP A 7 -19.34 -4.70 -12.15
C ASP A 7 -18.55 -4.00 -11.03
N ARG A 8 -18.42 -4.64 -9.86
CA ARG A 8 -17.42 -4.25 -8.87
C ARG A 8 -16.08 -4.90 -9.20
N ALA A 9 -14.99 -4.18 -8.98
CA ALA A 9 -13.66 -4.68 -9.25
C ALA A 9 -12.67 -4.32 -8.14
N GLY A 10 -11.72 -5.22 -7.94
CA GLY A 10 -10.62 -5.06 -7.01
C GLY A 10 -9.29 -5.40 -7.67
N VAL A 11 -8.25 -4.69 -7.25
CA VAL A 11 -6.88 -4.89 -7.73
C VAL A 11 -5.98 -5.26 -6.57
N ALA A 12 -4.87 -5.91 -6.88
CA ALA A 12 -3.79 -6.20 -5.96
C ALA A 12 -2.48 -6.21 -6.74
N MET A 13 -1.37 -6.09 -6.04
CA MET A 13 -0.02 -6.24 -6.59
C MET A 13 0.07 -7.56 -7.36
N LEU A 14 0.64 -7.51 -8.56
CA LEU A 14 0.83 -8.67 -9.43
C LEU A 14 2.20 -9.29 -9.17
N PRO A 15 2.29 -10.51 -8.59
CA PRO A 15 3.55 -11.21 -8.47
C PRO A 15 4.08 -11.71 -9.81
N GLU A 16 5.38 -11.96 -9.88
CA GLU A 16 5.98 -12.57 -11.05
C GLU A 16 5.42 -13.98 -11.34
N GLY A 17 5.31 -14.28 -12.64
CA GLY A 17 4.83 -15.55 -13.15
C GLY A 17 3.34 -15.55 -13.52
N THR A 18 2.86 -16.73 -13.89
CA THR A 18 1.47 -16.92 -14.36
C THR A 18 0.50 -16.93 -13.19
N ILE A 19 -0.55 -16.10 -13.27
CA ILE A 19 -1.65 -16.09 -12.31
C ILE A 19 -2.72 -17.13 -12.71
N PRO A 20 -3.26 -17.91 -11.75
CA PRO A 20 -4.38 -18.82 -12.02
C PRO A 20 -5.62 -18.10 -12.57
N GLU A 21 -6.33 -18.73 -13.50
CA GLU A 21 -7.64 -18.26 -13.93
C GLU A 21 -8.71 -18.63 -12.88
N VAL A 22 -9.58 -17.68 -12.54
CA VAL A 22 -10.65 -17.83 -11.53
C VAL A 22 -12.03 -17.48 -12.09
N ALA A 23 -12.17 -17.42 -13.41
CA ALA A 23 -13.43 -17.07 -14.06
C ALA A 23 -14.53 -18.08 -13.71
N GLY A 24 -15.70 -17.57 -13.31
CA GLY A 24 -16.83 -18.39 -12.86
C GLY A 24 -16.70 -18.95 -11.43
N GLU A 25 -15.62 -18.65 -10.72
CA GLU A 25 -15.49 -19.01 -9.32
C GLU A 25 -16.17 -18.01 -8.38
N SER A 26 -16.58 -18.47 -7.19
CA SER A 26 -17.07 -17.57 -6.15
C SER A 26 -15.93 -16.68 -5.66
N ALA A 27 -16.09 -15.36 -5.76
CA ALA A 27 -15.11 -14.40 -5.24
C ALA A 27 -14.78 -14.63 -3.75
N ARG A 28 -15.76 -15.05 -2.95
CA ARG A 28 -15.54 -15.39 -1.53
C ARG A 28 -14.64 -16.63 -1.37
N ALA A 29 -14.79 -17.62 -2.24
CA ALA A 29 -13.93 -18.81 -2.25
C ALA A 29 -12.50 -18.46 -2.72
N VAL A 30 -12.36 -17.55 -3.70
CA VAL A 30 -11.07 -17.02 -4.15
C VAL A 30 -10.39 -16.25 -3.02
N ALA A 31 -11.10 -15.33 -2.35
CA ALA A 31 -10.62 -14.58 -1.19
C ALA A 31 -10.14 -15.52 -0.08
N LYS A 32 -10.97 -16.51 0.29
CA LYS A 32 -10.61 -17.50 1.31
C LYS A 32 -9.35 -18.29 0.94
N ARG A 33 -9.25 -18.74 -0.32
CA ARG A 33 -8.06 -19.47 -0.80
C ARG A 33 -6.80 -18.62 -0.68
N GLY A 34 -6.85 -17.35 -1.06
CA GLY A 34 -5.71 -16.45 -0.92
C GLY A 34 -5.26 -16.29 0.53
N ILE A 35 -6.19 -16.14 1.49
CA ILE A 35 -5.88 -16.04 2.93
C ILE A 35 -5.15 -17.29 3.43
N GLU A 36 -5.58 -18.48 2.99
CA GLU A 36 -5.02 -19.77 3.44
C GLU A 36 -3.73 -20.16 2.67
N SER A 37 -3.42 -19.46 1.59
CA SER A 37 -2.31 -19.82 0.70
C SER A 37 -0.97 -19.24 1.18
N THR A 38 0.12 -19.93 0.82
CA THR A 38 1.50 -19.41 0.91
C THR A 38 2.03 -19.00 -0.47
N ASP A 39 1.28 -19.21 -1.55
CA ASP A 39 1.65 -18.77 -2.88
C ASP A 39 1.24 -17.29 -3.07
N PRO A 40 2.18 -16.36 -3.33
CA PRO A 40 1.87 -14.96 -3.58
C PRO A 40 0.83 -14.75 -4.69
N ARG A 41 0.79 -15.62 -5.71
CA ARG A 41 -0.15 -15.50 -6.85
C ARG A 41 -1.58 -15.79 -6.42
N GLU A 42 -1.79 -16.81 -5.59
CA GLU A 42 -3.10 -17.10 -5.00
C GLU A 42 -3.50 -16.02 -3.98
N ARG A 43 -2.54 -15.53 -3.19
CA ARG A 43 -2.76 -14.38 -2.29
C ARG A 43 -3.19 -13.14 -3.07
N ALA A 44 -2.52 -12.80 -4.17
CA ALA A 44 -2.87 -11.66 -5.01
C ALA A 44 -4.32 -11.75 -5.52
N LEU A 45 -4.75 -12.93 -5.99
CA LEU A 45 -6.13 -13.17 -6.38
C LEU A 45 -7.10 -13.01 -5.21
N GLY A 46 -6.74 -13.54 -4.03
CA GLY A 46 -7.57 -13.42 -2.84
C GLY A 46 -7.72 -11.98 -2.35
N VAL A 47 -6.62 -11.22 -2.32
CA VAL A 47 -6.61 -9.79 -1.96
C VAL A 47 -7.43 -8.98 -2.98
N ALA A 48 -7.23 -9.22 -4.28
CA ALA A 48 -8.02 -8.55 -5.31
C ALA A 48 -9.52 -8.88 -5.20
N ALA A 49 -9.88 -10.13 -4.90
CA ALA A 49 -11.26 -10.54 -4.65
C ALA A 49 -11.83 -9.89 -3.38
N LEU A 50 -11.04 -9.78 -2.30
CA LEU A 50 -11.45 -9.09 -1.08
C LEU A 50 -11.71 -7.60 -1.33
N ASN A 51 -10.80 -6.93 -2.03
CA ASN A 51 -10.93 -5.53 -2.44
C ASN A 51 -12.18 -5.29 -3.30
N ALA A 52 -12.58 -6.26 -4.12
CA ALA A 52 -13.81 -6.18 -4.92
C ALA A 52 -15.08 -6.40 -4.08
N LEU A 53 -15.01 -7.31 -3.10
CA LEU A 53 -16.15 -7.73 -2.29
C LEU A 53 -16.51 -6.71 -1.20
N ASP A 54 -15.51 -6.10 -0.58
CA ASP A 54 -15.62 -5.35 0.67
C ASP A 54 -14.93 -3.99 0.57
N ALA A 55 -15.30 -3.21 -0.45
CA ALA A 55 -14.81 -1.84 -0.59
C ALA A 55 -15.34 -0.94 0.54
N PRO A 56 -14.51 -0.04 1.10
CA PRO A 56 -14.94 0.85 2.17
C PRO A 56 -15.97 1.88 1.71
N ALA A 57 -16.90 2.25 2.58
CA ALA A 57 -17.96 3.23 2.29
C ALA A 57 -17.54 4.68 2.60
N ASP A 58 -16.84 4.92 3.71
CA ASP A 58 -16.55 6.25 4.24
C ASP A 58 -15.13 6.72 3.87
N VAL A 59 -14.86 6.75 2.57
CA VAL A 59 -13.55 7.17 2.05
C VAL A 59 -13.43 8.69 1.92
N ARG A 60 -12.21 9.21 2.02
CA ARG A 60 -11.84 10.56 1.58
C ARG A 60 -11.22 10.51 0.18
N PRO A 61 -11.97 10.83 -0.89
CA PRO A 61 -11.45 10.78 -2.25
C PRO A 61 -10.32 11.79 -2.45
N GLY A 62 -9.25 11.37 -3.13
CA GLY A 62 -8.12 12.24 -3.49
C GLY A 62 -7.14 12.55 -2.35
N LEU A 63 -7.42 12.13 -1.11
CA LEU A 63 -6.47 12.26 -0.01
C LEU A 63 -5.27 11.33 -0.27
N ASP A 64 -4.08 11.92 -0.38
CA ASP A 64 -2.81 11.22 -0.59
C ASP A 64 -1.97 11.33 0.68
N PRO A 65 -1.76 10.23 1.44
CA PRO A 65 -1.03 10.26 2.69
C PRO A 65 0.39 10.84 2.60
N PHE A 66 1.08 10.64 1.47
CA PHE A 66 2.43 11.19 1.28
C PHE A 66 2.42 12.72 1.15
N ARG A 67 1.33 13.29 0.63
CA ARG A 67 1.14 14.74 0.51
C ARG A 67 0.67 15.41 1.79
N SER A 68 0.29 14.60 2.77
CA SER A 68 -0.12 15.04 4.10
C SER A 68 1.01 14.97 5.12
N LEU A 69 2.25 14.70 4.71
CA LEU A 69 3.38 14.70 5.63
C LEU A 69 3.58 16.11 6.21
N ASP A 70 3.72 16.22 7.53
CA ASP A 70 4.05 17.48 8.17
C ASP A 70 5.46 17.90 7.70
N PRO A 71 5.66 19.13 7.17
CA PRO A 71 6.97 19.62 6.75
C PRO A 71 8.02 19.67 7.87
N ALA A 72 7.61 19.58 9.15
CA ALA A 72 8.51 19.44 10.29
C ALA A 72 8.95 17.98 10.55
N THR A 73 8.53 17.03 9.72
CA THR A 73 8.95 15.63 9.81
C THR A 73 10.38 15.48 9.32
N GLU A 74 11.28 15.10 10.22
CA GLU A 74 12.69 14.90 9.90
C GLU A 74 12.94 13.50 9.33
N ARG A 75 12.24 12.47 9.83
CA ARG A 75 12.55 11.07 9.48
C ARG A 75 11.32 10.20 9.29
N VAL A 76 11.27 9.47 8.17
CA VAL A 76 10.20 8.52 7.84
C VAL A 76 10.76 7.14 7.50
N ALA A 77 10.02 6.10 7.84
CA ALA A 77 10.26 4.74 7.38
C ALA A 77 9.28 4.40 6.24
N MET A 78 9.77 3.72 5.21
CA MET A 78 9.02 3.44 3.99
C MET A 78 9.24 1.98 3.58
N VAL A 79 8.23 1.13 3.76
CA VAL A 79 8.27 -0.27 3.32
C VAL A 79 7.78 -0.35 1.88
N GLY A 80 8.68 -0.77 0.99
CA GLY A 80 8.54 -0.67 -0.46
C GLY A 80 9.00 0.69 -0.99
N LEU A 81 9.79 0.69 -2.06
CA LEU A 81 10.31 1.91 -2.67
C LEU A 81 9.23 2.60 -3.52
N PHE A 82 8.66 3.68 -3.00
CA PHE A 82 7.80 4.58 -3.78
C PHE A 82 8.64 5.64 -4.50
N ALA A 83 9.47 5.23 -5.47
CA ALA A 83 10.44 6.12 -6.13
C ALA A 83 9.86 7.48 -6.60
N PRO A 84 8.67 7.57 -7.23
CA PRO A 84 8.10 8.87 -7.61
C PRO A 84 7.78 9.79 -6.42
N VAL A 85 7.49 9.22 -5.25
CA VAL A 85 7.15 9.97 -4.04
C VAL A 85 8.35 10.72 -3.49
N LEU A 86 9.55 10.13 -3.57
CA LEU A 86 10.78 10.71 -3.03
C LEU A 86 11.12 12.07 -3.63
N TYR A 87 10.67 12.37 -4.86
CA TYR A 87 10.89 13.68 -5.50
C TYR A 87 10.16 14.85 -4.83
N HIS A 88 9.18 14.54 -3.98
CA HIS A 88 8.23 15.53 -3.49
C HIS A 88 7.76 15.24 -2.06
N LEU A 89 8.52 14.42 -1.34
CA LEU A 89 8.26 14.07 0.06
C LEU A 89 8.99 15.07 0.94
N ASP A 90 8.27 15.73 1.84
CA ASP A 90 8.83 16.74 2.74
C ASP A 90 9.45 16.07 3.99
N ALA A 91 10.55 15.35 3.79
CA ALA A 91 11.31 14.66 4.84
C ALA A 91 12.83 14.87 4.68
N GLY A 92 13.56 14.96 5.80
CA GLY A 92 15.02 15.04 5.78
C GLY A 92 15.71 13.70 5.56
N HIS A 93 15.11 12.60 6.05
CA HIS A 93 15.65 11.24 5.95
C HIS A 93 14.55 10.21 5.70
N VAL A 94 14.80 9.27 4.79
CA VAL A 94 13.91 8.15 4.45
C VAL A 94 14.65 6.82 4.60
N ASP A 95 14.21 5.99 5.54
CA ASP A 95 14.63 4.60 5.62
C ASP A 95 13.69 3.73 4.76
N VAL A 96 14.17 3.27 3.61
CA VAL A 96 13.42 2.42 2.68
C VAL A 96 13.72 0.95 2.95
N PHE A 97 12.69 0.14 3.18
CA PHE A 97 12.79 -1.30 3.34
C PHE A 97 12.35 -2.00 2.07
N GLU A 98 13.28 -2.71 1.43
CA GLU A 98 13.01 -3.53 0.26
C GLU A 98 13.51 -4.95 0.45
N ARG A 99 12.88 -5.90 -0.24
CA ARG A 99 13.21 -7.33 -0.10
C ARG A 99 14.56 -7.69 -0.68
N ASP A 100 14.94 -6.99 -1.74
CA ASP A 100 16.23 -7.09 -2.39
C ASP A 100 16.79 -5.67 -2.56
N PRO A 101 17.29 -5.04 -1.48
CA PRO A 101 17.71 -3.64 -1.51
C PRO A 101 18.90 -3.43 -2.46
N ASP A 102 19.75 -4.45 -2.65
CA ASP A 102 20.91 -4.40 -3.54
C ASP A 102 20.53 -4.46 -5.02
N ALA A 103 19.31 -4.93 -5.34
CA ALA A 103 18.78 -4.98 -6.71
C ALA A 103 18.00 -3.71 -7.11
N MET A 104 17.90 -2.73 -6.21
CA MET A 104 17.12 -1.51 -6.43
C MET A 104 18.04 -0.30 -6.56
N ASP A 105 17.90 0.42 -7.67
CA ASP A 105 18.56 1.71 -7.86
C ASP A 105 17.69 2.82 -7.28
N LEU A 106 18.32 3.70 -6.49
CA LEU A 106 17.70 4.96 -6.11
C LEU A 106 17.62 5.90 -7.33
N PRO A 107 16.60 6.78 -7.39
CA PRO A 107 16.52 7.77 -8.45
C PRO A 107 17.77 8.67 -8.49
N GLU A 108 18.32 8.93 -9.70
CA GLU A 108 19.57 9.69 -9.85
C GLU A 108 19.44 11.17 -9.44
N ASP A 109 18.25 11.75 -9.58
CA ASP A 109 17.97 13.18 -9.39
C ASP A 109 17.10 13.46 -8.15
N LEU A 110 17.40 12.82 -7.01
CA LEU A 110 16.73 13.12 -5.75
C LEU A 110 17.01 14.57 -5.30
N PRO A 111 16.04 15.23 -4.61
CA PRO A 111 16.28 16.51 -3.96
C PRO A 111 17.53 16.48 -3.06
N ALA A 112 18.30 17.57 -3.01
CA ALA A 112 19.59 17.59 -2.28
C ALA A 112 19.42 17.54 -0.75
N ASP A 113 18.21 17.75 -0.27
CA ASP A 113 17.79 17.84 1.13
C ASP A 113 17.16 16.55 1.67
N ILE A 114 17.00 15.51 0.84
CA ILE A 114 16.53 14.20 1.28
C ILE A 114 17.68 13.18 1.30
N GLU A 115 17.94 12.59 2.47
CA GLU A 115 18.81 11.43 2.62
C GLU A 115 17.96 10.15 2.51
N VAL A 116 18.42 9.17 1.72
CA VAL A 116 17.70 7.90 1.55
C VAL A 116 18.64 6.74 1.86
N ALA A 117 18.23 5.87 2.77
CA ALA A 117 18.94 4.66 3.15
C ALA A 117 18.11 3.41 2.81
N MET A 118 18.72 2.44 2.14
CA MET A 118 18.07 1.18 1.77
C MET A 118 18.39 0.10 2.80
N HIS A 119 17.37 -0.64 3.22
CA HIS A 119 17.45 -1.65 4.26
C HIS A 119 16.75 -2.95 3.84
N ALA A 120 17.24 -4.06 4.35
CA ALA A 120 16.54 -5.34 4.26
C ALA A 120 15.43 -5.44 5.33
N PRO A 121 14.39 -6.25 5.13
CA PRO A 121 13.26 -6.37 6.07
C PRO A 121 13.67 -6.77 7.49
N GLU A 122 14.76 -7.50 7.65
CA GLU A 122 15.27 -7.98 8.94
C GLU A 122 15.72 -6.85 9.87
N SER A 123 16.09 -5.69 9.31
CA SER A 123 16.49 -4.51 10.08
C SER A 123 15.31 -3.70 10.62
N ALA A 124 14.06 -4.07 10.28
CA ALA A 124 12.87 -3.30 10.63
C ALA A 124 12.75 -3.04 12.14
N SER A 125 12.96 -4.07 12.97
CA SER A 125 12.83 -3.95 14.43
C SER A 125 13.81 -2.97 15.09
N GLU A 126 14.93 -2.67 14.43
CA GLU A 126 15.93 -1.70 14.91
C GLU A 126 15.65 -0.30 14.37
N ILE A 127 15.28 -0.18 13.10
CA ILE A 127 15.27 1.10 12.37
C ILE A 127 13.89 1.76 12.32
N VAL A 128 12.80 0.98 12.18
CA VAL A 128 11.43 1.55 12.16
C VAL A 128 11.14 2.42 13.38
N PRO A 129 11.54 2.04 14.61
CA PRO A 129 11.35 2.88 15.79
C PRO A 129 12.10 4.22 15.77
N GLU A 130 12.99 4.49 14.83
CA GLU A 130 13.71 5.78 14.73
C GLU A 130 12.92 6.84 13.96
N SER A 131 11.90 6.44 13.22
CA SER A 131 11.09 7.33 12.38
C SER A 131 9.88 7.93 13.12
N GLN A 132 9.32 9.00 12.55
CA GLN A 132 8.10 9.65 13.04
C GLN A 132 6.84 9.05 12.39
N VAL A 133 6.93 8.69 11.11
CA VAL A 133 5.86 8.08 10.32
C VAL A 133 6.38 6.83 9.64
N LEU A 134 5.62 5.74 9.72
CA LEU A 134 5.86 4.49 9.02
C LEU A 134 4.85 4.35 7.88
N PHE A 135 5.33 4.43 6.64
CA PHE A 135 4.56 4.09 5.45
C PHE A 135 4.81 2.62 5.08
N VAL A 136 3.73 1.85 4.88
CA VAL A 136 3.79 0.43 4.52
C VAL A 136 3.04 0.17 3.22
N THR A 137 3.71 -0.43 2.24
CA THR A 137 3.04 -0.85 1.01
C THR A 137 1.94 -1.89 1.27
N GLY A 138 0.79 -1.71 0.61
CA GLY A 138 -0.29 -2.69 0.59
C GLY A 138 0.12 -4.04 -0.04
N SER A 139 1.23 -4.09 -0.79
CA SER A 139 1.74 -5.35 -1.34
C SER A 139 2.22 -6.34 -0.26
N THR A 140 2.43 -5.89 0.98
CA THR A 140 2.67 -6.76 2.14
C THR A 140 1.50 -7.72 2.41
N LEU A 141 0.27 -7.38 2.01
CA LEU A 141 -0.89 -8.28 2.07
C LEU A 141 -0.81 -9.42 1.06
N VAL A 142 -0.16 -9.18 -0.08
CA VAL A 142 0.04 -10.19 -1.12
C VAL A 142 1.23 -11.07 -0.78
N TYR A 143 2.32 -10.47 -0.33
CA TYR A 143 3.55 -11.19 -0.17
C TYR A 143 3.91 -11.57 1.28
N GLY A 144 3.11 -11.13 2.25
CA GLY A 144 3.38 -11.30 3.68
C GLY A 144 4.44 -10.33 4.24
N GLY A 145 4.55 -10.33 5.57
CA GLY A 145 5.55 -9.56 6.32
C GLY A 145 5.04 -8.25 6.90
N LEU A 146 3.75 -7.94 6.72
CA LEU A 146 3.12 -6.76 7.33
C LEU A 146 3.33 -6.75 8.86
N GLU A 147 3.16 -7.92 9.48
CA GLU A 147 3.24 -8.11 10.93
C GLU A 147 4.60 -7.67 11.48
N ASN A 148 5.69 -7.94 10.76
CA ASN A 148 7.04 -7.55 11.19
C ASN A 148 7.20 -6.03 11.33
N TYR A 149 6.53 -5.26 10.49
CA TYR A 149 6.59 -3.79 10.51
C TYR A 149 5.64 -3.20 11.53
N LEU A 150 4.45 -3.79 11.69
CA LEU A 150 3.51 -3.40 12.74
C LEU A 150 4.08 -3.67 14.14
N ASP A 151 4.72 -4.83 14.34
CA ASP A 151 5.39 -5.18 15.60
C ASP A 151 6.62 -4.31 15.90
N ALA A 152 7.26 -3.75 14.85
CA ALA A 152 8.38 -2.84 14.99
C ALA A 152 7.96 -1.39 15.24
N ALA A 153 6.72 -1.02 14.93
CA ALA A 153 6.22 0.33 15.15
C ALA A 153 6.11 0.66 16.65
N ARG A 154 6.44 1.88 17.04
CA ARG A 154 6.20 2.34 18.41
C ARG A 154 4.70 2.58 18.62
N PRO A 155 4.16 2.42 19.85
CA PRO A 155 2.75 2.67 20.13
C PRO A 155 2.26 4.09 19.84
N ASP A 156 3.16 5.08 19.73
CA ASP A 156 2.89 6.49 19.48
C ASP A 156 3.24 6.95 18.06
N GLN A 157 3.67 6.03 17.20
CA GLN A 157 4.10 6.30 15.84
C GLN A 157 2.92 6.24 14.88
N THR A 158 2.83 7.19 13.95
CA THR A 158 1.80 7.14 12.90
C THR A 158 2.14 6.03 11.90
N VAL A 159 1.24 5.07 11.73
CA VAL A 159 1.36 3.95 10.79
C VAL A 159 0.35 4.11 9.66
N VAL A 160 0.86 4.14 8.43
CA VAL A 160 0.07 4.33 7.21
C VAL A 160 0.26 3.15 6.28
N ILE A 161 -0.82 2.49 5.86
CA ILE A 161 -0.75 1.54 4.74
C ILE A 161 -1.13 2.27 3.44
N VAL A 162 -0.31 2.14 2.39
CA VAL A 162 -0.54 2.79 1.09
C VAL A 162 -0.45 1.80 -0.06
N GLY A 163 -1.41 1.86 -0.98
CA GLY A 163 -1.39 1.15 -2.26
C GLY A 163 -2.69 0.43 -2.55
N ALA A 164 -2.99 0.23 -3.83
CA ALA A 164 -4.27 -0.29 -4.30
C ALA A 164 -4.59 -1.71 -3.80
N SER A 165 -3.58 -2.45 -3.32
CA SER A 165 -3.76 -3.75 -2.67
C SER A 165 -4.48 -3.67 -1.31
N ALA A 166 -4.47 -2.51 -0.64
CA ALA A 166 -5.14 -2.27 0.64
C ALA A 166 -6.47 -1.52 0.45
N SER A 167 -7.34 -2.05 -0.41
CA SER A 167 -8.58 -1.38 -0.82
C SER A 167 -9.87 -2.00 -0.26
N PHE A 168 -9.75 -2.91 0.72
CA PHE A 168 -10.86 -3.49 1.46
C PHE A 168 -11.18 -2.65 2.72
N THR A 169 -12.28 -2.96 3.41
CA THR A 169 -12.67 -2.30 4.66
C THR A 169 -11.54 -2.40 5.71
N PRO A 170 -10.94 -1.27 6.14
CA PRO A 170 -9.67 -1.28 6.87
C PRO A 170 -9.80 -1.59 8.38
N ALA A 171 -10.99 -1.91 8.88
CA ALA A 171 -11.21 -2.16 10.32
C ALA A 171 -10.22 -3.17 10.94
N PRO A 172 -9.88 -4.31 10.30
CA PRO A 172 -8.87 -5.22 10.84
C PRO A 172 -7.45 -4.64 10.87
N LEU A 173 -7.13 -3.71 9.98
CA LEU A 173 -5.83 -3.01 9.97
C LEU A 173 -5.76 -2.00 11.11
N PHE A 174 -6.86 -1.30 11.38
CA PHE A 174 -6.96 -0.39 12.52
C PHE A 174 -6.85 -1.12 13.86
N GLU A 175 -7.51 -2.28 13.99
CA GLU A 175 -7.35 -3.15 15.17
C GLU A 175 -5.90 -3.64 15.36
N ALA A 176 -5.10 -3.65 14.30
CA ALA A 176 -3.68 -4.01 14.31
C ALA A 176 -2.73 -2.82 14.51
N GLY A 177 -3.25 -1.61 14.76
CA GLY A 177 -2.44 -0.41 15.04
C GLY A 177 -2.09 0.43 13.81
N VAL A 178 -2.81 0.27 12.71
CA VAL A 178 -2.71 1.18 11.55
C VAL A 178 -3.62 2.39 11.79
N ASP A 179 -3.15 3.60 11.51
CA ASP A 179 -3.94 4.81 11.74
C ASP A 179 -4.63 5.33 10.46
N LEU A 180 -4.03 5.06 9.29
CA LEU A 180 -4.47 5.57 8.01
C LEU A 180 -4.24 4.54 6.90
N VAL A 181 -5.25 4.31 6.05
CA VAL A 181 -5.13 3.45 4.87
C VAL A 181 -5.43 4.26 3.61
N GLY A 182 -4.42 4.40 2.75
CA GLY A 182 -4.52 4.97 1.42
C GLY A 182 -4.70 3.89 0.36
N GLY A 183 -5.91 3.68 -0.12
CA GLY A 183 -6.24 2.69 -1.17
C GLY A 183 -6.62 3.35 -2.49
N ALA A 184 -7.22 2.55 -3.39
CA ALA A 184 -7.74 3.06 -4.65
C ALA A 184 -9.02 2.34 -5.10
N SER A 185 -9.91 3.07 -5.77
CA SER A 185 -11.12 2.52 -6.40
C SER A 185 -10.93 2.38 -7.90
N VAL A 186 -11.43 1.28 -8.47
CA VAL A 186 -11.51 1.10 -9.92
C VAL A 186 -12.66 1.93 -10.46
N ALA A 187 -12.34 2.96 -11.25
CA ALA A 187 -13.31 3.89 -11.82
C ALA A 187 -13.81 3.49 -13.21
N ASP A 188 -12.96 2.79 -13.98
CA ASP A 188 -13.26 2.32 -15.34
C ASP A 188 -12.58 0.95 -15.53
N ILE A 189 -13.38 -0.12 -15.48
CA ILE A 189 -12.88 -1.50 -15.52
C ILE A 189 -12.21 -1.81 -16.85
N ASP A 190 -12.85 -1.45 -17.97
CA ASP A 190 -12.38 -1.79 -19.31
C ASP A 190 -11.07 -1.06 -19.63
N ARG A 191 -11.02 0.24 -19.30
CA ARG A 191 -9.80 1.03 -19.48
C ARG A 191 -8.69 0.54 -18.57
N LEU A 192 -9.01 0.27 -17.30
CA LEU A 192 -8.00 -0.20 -16.35
C LEU A 192 -7.45 -1.57 -16.75
N HIS A 193 -8.31 -2.49 -17.21
CA HIS A 193 -7.90 -3.80 -17.73
C HIS A 193 -6.88 -3.64 -18.86
N THR A 194 -7.23 -2.81 -19.86
CA THR A 194 -6.38 -2.54 -21.03
C THR A 194 -5.01 -1.99 -20.62
N GLU A 195 -4.97 -1.06 -19.67
CA GLU A 195 -3.72 -0.42 -19.23
C GLU A 195 -2.87 -1.36 -18.34
N ILE A 196 -3.50 -2.25 -17.57
CA ILE A 196 -2.80 -3.33 -16.86
C ILE A 196 -2.16 -4.30 -17.86
N GLU A 197 -2.89 -4.72 -18.89
CA GLU A 197 -2.35 -5.60 -19.95
C GLU A 197 -1.21 -4.94 -20.75
N ALA A 198 -1.24 -3.62 -20.86
CA ALA A 198 -0.16 -2.83 -21.46
C ALA A 198 1.09 -2.70 -20.56
N GLY A 199 1.06 -3.22 -19.33
CA GLY A 199 2.21 -3.21 -18.42
C GLY A 199 2.47 -1.87 -17.73
N ARG A 200 1.44 -1.03 -17.56
CA ARG A 200 1.56 0.24 -16.83
C ARG A 200 1.87 0.00 -15.35
N SER A 201 2.67 0.88 -14.76
CA SER A 201 2.92 0.86 -13.31
C SER A 201 1.71 1.38 -12.53
N GLU A 202 1.59 1.02 -11.26
CA GLU A 202 0.50 1.52 -10.38
C GLU A 202 0.40 3.06 -10.40
N ALA A 203 1.54 3.75 -10.33
CA ALA A 203 1.60 5.21 -10.41
C ALA A 203 0.92 5.75 -11.67
N GLN A 204 1.11 5.09 -12.83
CA GLN A 204 0.47 5.47 -14.10
C GLN A 204 -1.01 5.08 -14.15
N LEU A 205 -1.41 4.02 -13.45
CA LEU A 205 -2.80 3.58 -13.41
C LEU A 205 -3.72 4.59 -12.71
N HIS A 206 -3.17 5.46 -11.86
CA HIS A 206 -3.93 6.56 -11.24
C HIS A 206 -4.45 7.60 -12.22
N ASP A 207 -3.78 7.79 -13.37
CA ASP A 207 -4.20 8.77 -14.39
C ASP A 207 -5.32 8.25 -15.30
N VAL A 208 -5.64 6.96 -15.22
CA VAL A 208 -6.47 6.27 -16.22
C VAL A 208 -7.67 5.52 -15.64
N GLY A 209 -7.64 5.13 -14.36
CA GLY A 209 -8.75 4.38 -13.78
C GLY A 209 -8.64 3.97 -12.31
N LEU A 210 -7.53 4.25 -11.62
CA LEU A 210 -7.40 4.05 -10.16
C LEU A 210 -7.52 5.37 -9.41
N HIS A 211 -8.67 5.63 -8.80
CA HIS A 211 -8.85 6.85 -8.01
C HIS A 211 -8.38 6.63 -6.57
N LYS A 212 -7.37 7.40 -6.16
CA LYS A 212 -6.86 7.39 -4.78
C LYS A 212 -7.94 7.81 -3.79
N TRP A 213 -7.90 7.19 -2.63
CA TRP A 213 -8.66 7.62 -1.47
C TRP A 213 -7.91 7.24 -0.20
N ALA A 214 -8.29 7.83 0.94
CA ALA A 214 -7.84 7.34 2.23
C ALA A 214 -8.98 7.21 3.25
N VAL A 215 -8.83 6.29 4.19
CA VAL A 215 -9.71 6.08 5.35
C VAL A 215 -8.87 6.19 6.60
N LEU A 216 -9.36 6.92 7.58
CA LEU A 216 -8.71 7.06 8.88
C LEU A 216 -9.33 6.11 9.88
N ASP A 217 -8.52 5.64 10.82
CA ASP A 217 -9.06 5.01 12.03
C ASP A 217 -9.96 6.03 12.76
N PRO A 218 -11.26 5.73 12.97
CA PRO A 218 -12.15 6.59 13.74
C PRO A 218 -11.72 6.78 15.20
N GLN A 219 -10.81 5.95 15.73
CA GLN A 219 -10.24 6.10 17.07
C GLN A 219 -8.93 6.90 17.10
N ALA A 220 -8.31 7.18 15.95
CA ALA A 220 -7.10 7.98 15.88
C ALA A 220 -7.40 9.42 16.34
N THR A 221 -6.79 9.81 17.46
CA THR A 221 -7.00 11.16 18.05
C THR A 221 -5.95 12.18 17.64
N ASP A 222 -4.77 11.71 17.24
CA ASP A 222 -3.65 12.49 16.75
C ASP A 222 -2.85 11.62 15.76
N LEU A 223 -2.24 12.24 14.76
CA LEU A 223 -1.40 11.57 13.76
C LEU A 223 -0.06 12.30 13.69
N PRO A 224 0.85 12.09 14.67
CA PRO A 224 2.15 12.75 14.70
C PRO A 224 2.88 12.60 13.37
N GLY A 225 3.34 13.71 12.79
CA GLY A 225 4.02 13.74 11.50
C GLY A 225 3.09 13.79 10.28
N LEU A 226 1.76 13.80 10.45
CA LEU A 226 0.81 14.07 9.36
C LEU A 226 -0.06 15.30 9.66
N GLN A 227 -0.26 16.13 8.64
CA GLN A 227 -1.22 17.23 8.59
C GLN A 227 -2.30 16.92 7.54
N LEU A 228 -3.46 16.48 8.00
CA LEU A 228 -4.60 16.17 7.14
C LEU A 228 -5.49 17.40 7.01
N GLU A 229 -5.54 18.01 5.82
CA GLU A 229 -6.50 19.06 5.46
C GLU A 229 -7.92 18.50 5.21
#